data_AF-A0A959BL58-F1
#
_entry.id   AF-A0A959BL58-F1
#
_cell.length_a   1.000
_cell.length_b   1.000
_cell.length_c   1.000
_cell.angle_alpha   90.00
_cell.angle_beta   90.00
_cell.angle_gamma   90.00
#
_symmetry.space_group_name_H-M   'P 1'
#
loop_
_entity.id
_entity.type
_entity.pdbx_description
1 polymer ?
#
loop_
_entity_poly.entity_id
_entity_poly.type
_entity_poly.pdbx_seq_one_letter_code
_entity_poly.pdbx_strand_id
1 'polypeptide(L)' 'VRVPDPNDKRNKHIYLTHKGKALHQQIWPHAESVMKEVLEDVEPQDLETCKKVLEHVYRKLSQ' A
#
# COMPACT_ATOMS: atom_id res chain seq x y z
N VAL A 1 -12.50 -7.96 -9.18
CA VAL A 1 -13.15 -9.27 -9.40
C VAL A 1 -13.12 -10.03 -8.09
N ARG A 2 -14.25 -10.57 -7.66
CA ARG A 2 -14.32 -11.48 -6.51
C ARG A 2 -14.28 -12.91 -7.04
N VAL A 3 -13.22 -13.66 -6.74
CA VAL A 3 -13.04 -15.04 -7.20
C VAL A 3 -13.24 -15.97 -6.01
N PRO A 4 -14.11 -17.00 -6.10
CA PRO A 4 -14.25 -17.97 -5.02
C PRO A 4 -12.92 -18.67 -4.70
N ASP A 5 -12.64 -18.87 -3.42
CA ASP A 5 -11.55 -19.74 -3.00
C ASP A 5 -11.85 -21.19 -3.45
N PRO A 6 -10.86 -21.91 -4.00
CA PRO A 6 -11.05 -23.28 -4.50
C PRO A 6 -11.33 -24.31 -3.39
N ASN A 7 -10.88 -24.06 -2.15
CA ASN A 7 -11.03 -24.94 -0.99
C ASN A 7 -12.28 -24.61 -0.16
N ASP A 8 -12.70 -23.34 -0.11
CA ASP A 8 -13.93 -22.91 0.58
C ASP A 8 -14.66 -21.79 -0.18
N LYS A 9 -15.77 -22.13 -0.86
CA LYS A 9 -16.54 -21.18 -1.67
C LYS A 9 -17.19 -20.04 -0.88
N ARG A 10 -17.24 -20.10 0.45
CA ARG A 10 -17.67 -18.98 1.31
C ARG A 10 -16.64 -17.85 1.31
N ASN A 11 -15.36 -18.17 1.14
CA ASN A 11 -14.28 -17.21 0.99
C ASN A 11 -14.20 -16.70 -0.46
N LYS A 12 -13.88 -15.41 -0.62
CA LYS A 12 -13.70 -14.74 -1.92
C LYS A 12 -12.40 -13.96 -1.93
N HIS A 13 -11.53 -14.25 -2.89
CA HIS A 13 -10.35 -13.43 -3.18
C HIS A 13 -10.73 -12.19 -3.98
N ILE A 14 -10.20 -11.03 -3.60
CA ILE A 14 -10.43 -9.77 -4.30
C ILE A 14 -9.21 -9.46 -5.18
N TYR A 15 -9.43 -9.38 -6.48
CA TYR A 15 -8.41 -9.00 -7.46
C TYR A 15 -8.79 -7.72 -8.19
N LEU A 16 -7.79 -6.94 -8.61
CA LEU A 16 -8.01 -5.86 -9.57
C LEU A 16 -8.55 -6.42 -10.90
N THR A 17 -9.59 -5.78 -11.44
CA THR A 17 -10.05 -6.05 -12.81
C THR A 17 -9.01 -5.54 -13.81
N HIS A 18 -9.13 -5.91 -15.08
CA HIS A 18 -8.27 -5.32 -16.12
C HIS A 18 -8.34 -3.79 -16.13
N LYS A 19 -9.55 -3.21 -16.09
CA LYS A 19 -9.75 -1.75 -15.94
C LYS A 19 -9.13 -1.20 -14.65
N GLY A 20 -9.25 -1.93 -13.54
CA GLY A 20 -8.67 -1.53 -12.26
C GLY A 20 -7.14 -1.53 -12.26
N LYS A 21 -6.50 -2.47 -12.96
CA LYS A 21 -5.05 -2.48 -13.16
C LYS A 21 -4.59 -1.29 -14.01
N ALA A 22 -5.30 -1.00 -15.10
CA ALA A 22 -5.01 0.16 -15.94
C ALA A 22 -5.16 1.48 -15.16
N LEU A 23 -6.24 1.60 -14.37
CA LEU A 23 -6.45 2.77 -13.52
C LEU A 23 -5.37 2.89 -12.44
N HIS A 24 -4.99 1.78 -11.80
CA HIS A 24 -3.89 1.78 -10.83
C HIS A 24 -2.59 2.30 -11.45
N GLN A 25 -2.26 1.87 -12.66
CA GLN A 25 -1.08 2.37 -13.39
C GLN A 25 -1.15 3.87 -13.71
N GLN A 26 -2.35 4.41 -13.92
CA GLN A 26 -2.55 5.84 -14.14
C GLN A 26 -2.46 6.65 -12.84
N ILE A 27 -2.97 6.12 -11.73
CA ILE A 27 -3.02 6.82 -10.44
C ILE A 27 -1.68 6.75 -9.70
N TRP A 28 -0.96 5.63 -9.79
CA TRP A 28 0.25 5.38 -9.02
C TRP A 28 1.30 6.50 -9.13
N PRO A 29 1.61 7.03 -10.33
CA PRO A 29 2.57 8.14 -10.46
C PRO A 29 2.13 9.42 -9.73
N HIS A 30 0.82 9.69 -9.64
CA HIS A 30 0.32 10.83 -8.88
C HIS A 30 0.55 10.64 -7.37
N ALA A 31 0.32 9.43 -6.86
CA ALA A 31 0.60 9.12 -5.45
C ALA A 31 2.10 9.25 -5.15
N GLU A 32 2.97 8.75 -6.02
CA GLU A 32 4.43 8.90 -5.88
C GLU A 32 4.86 10.38 -5.92
N SER A 33 4.28 11.17 -6.83
CA SER A 33 4.56 12.60 -6.92
C SER A 33 4.19 13.34 -5.63
N VAL A 34 2.99 13.10 -5.10
CA VAL A 34 2.53 13.71 -3.85
C VAL A 34 3.43 13.31 -2.69
N MET A 35 3.81 12.02 -2.60
CA MET A 35 4.73 11.57 -1.56
C MET A 35 6.10 12.22 -1.67
N LYS A 36 6.62 12.40 -2.89
CA LYS A 36 7.91 13.05 -3.11
C LYS A 36 7.87 14.52 -2.69
N GLU A 37 6.83 15.24 -3.05
CA GLU A 37 6.64 16.66 -2.69
C GLU A 37 6.54 16.83 -1.17
N VAL A 38 5.71 16.04 -0.50
CA VAL A 38 5.50 16.17 0.95
C VAL A 38 6.74 15.81 1.77
N LEU A 39 7.64 14.98 1.21
CA LEU A 39 8.85 14.52 1.89
C LEU A 39 10.11 15.26 1.45
N GLU A 40 10.03 16.23 0.53
CA GLU A 40 11.19 16.88 -0.08
C GLU A 40 12.12 17.55 0.94
N ASP A 41 11.55 18.22 1.94
CA ASP A 41 12.30 18.95 2.97
C ASP A 41 12.60 18.12 4.24
N VAL A 42 12.24 16.83 4.24
CA VAL A 42 12.48 15.96 5.39
C VAL A 42 13.89 15.40 5.31
N GLU A 43 14.67 15.59 6.37
CA GLU A 43 16.02 15.05 6.46
C GLU A 43 15.98 13.49 6.38
N PRO A 44 16.84 12.86 5.55
CA PRO A 44 16.73 11.43 5.30
C PRO A 44 16.84 10.55 6.55
N GLN A 45 17.69 10.92 7.51
CA GLN A 45 17.85 10.17 8.75
C GLN A 45 16.61 10.29 9.66
N ASP A 46 15.96 11.44 9.71
CA ASP A 46 14.69 11.64 10.40
C ASP A 46 13.57 10.78 9.79
N LEU A 47 13.48 10.73 8.46
CA LEU A 47 12.51 9.89 7.75
C LEU A 47 12.75 8.39 8.04
N GLU A 48 14.00 7.94 8.03
CA GLU A 48 14.35 6.55 8.36
C GLU A 48 14.07 6.21 9.84
N THR A 49 14.30 7.15 10.74
CA THR A 49 13.96 6.97 12.16
C THR A 49 12.45 6.85 12.35
N CYS A 50 11.68 7.72 11.70
CA CYS A 50 10.22 7.68 11.73
C CYS A 50 9.69 6.33 11.21
N LYS A 51 10.17 5.84 10.06
CA LYS A 51 9.79 4.53 9.51
C LYS A 51 10.04 3.39 10.49
N LYS A 52 11.21 3.36 11.14
CA LYS A 52 11.54 2.31 12.13
C LYS A 52 10.59 2.30 13.32
N VAL A 53 10.23 3.47 13.84
CA VAL A 53 9.28 3.60 14.95
C VAL A 53 7.89 3.14 14.51
N LEU A 54 7.41 3.61 13.36
CA LEU A 54 6.10 3.22 12.81
C LEU A 54 6.03 1.71 12.54
N GLU A 55 7.08 1.11 11.99
CA GLU A 55 7.16 -0.34 11.77
C GLU A 55 7.11 -1.11 13.09
N HIS A 56 7.80 -0.64 14.13
CA HIS A 56 7.73 -1.25 15.45
C HIS A 56 6.30 -1.22 16.02
N VAL A 57 5.62 -0.07 15.96
CA VAL A 57 4.22 0.08 16.41
C VAL A 57 3.29 -0.83 15.61
N TYR A 58 3.41 -0.83 14.28
CA TYR A 58 2.59 -1.66 13.40
C TYR A 58 2.72 -3.14 13.74
N ARG A 59 3.96 -3.64 13.91
CA ARG A 59 4.22 -5.03 14.30
C ARG A 59 3.59 -5.42 15.63
N LYS A 60 3.49 -4.48 16.58
CA LYS A 60 2.84 -4.71 17.88
C LYS A 60 1.32 -4.74 17.78
N LEU A 61 0.72 -4.00 16.85
CA LEU A 61 -0.73 -3.98 16.63
C LEU A 61 -1.21 -5.19 15.81
N SER A 62 -0.36 -5.75 14.96
CA SER A 62 -0.70 -6.90 14.11
C SER A 62 -0.40 -8.26 14.75
N GLN A 63 0.02 -8.29 16.01
CA GLN A 63 0.25 -9.50 16.83
C GLN A 63 -0.96 -9.74 17.74
#